data_AF-A0A9D5IYD0-F1
#
_entry.id   AF-A0A9D5IYD0-F1
#
_cell.length_a   1.000
_cell.length_b   1.000
_cell.length_c   1.000
_cell.angle_alpha   90.00
_cell.angle_beta   90.00
_cell.angle_gamma   90.00
#
_symmetry.space_group_name_H-M   'P 1'
#
loop_
_entity.id
_entity.type
_entity.pdbx_description
1 polymer ?
#
loop_
_entity_poly.entity_id
_entity_poly.type
_entity_poly.pdbx_seq_one_letter_code
_entity_poly.pdbx_strand_id
1 'polypeptide(L)'
;MQKIEEKKMAVSKLDLAKYPLPAFLEGRCTPSFYYKWLHQKADSLLKRDKKRRKPYALNAAKSEYKARIHEAVTSSGRIDPYTGDVLAWELIRVWDTSHDQPEGYKRKFALLPTVDHITPDVLKFEICSWQVNDSKAGLLPSEFIDLCRKVINYRTKLKKKRKLQKSSI
;
A
#
# COMPACT_ATOMS: atom_id res chain seq x y z
N MET A 1 -2.97 31.30 -18.10
CA MET A 1 -2.51 30.40 -17.01
C MET A 1 -3.54 30.48 -15.87
N GLN A 2 -4.46 29.52 -15.76
CA GLN A 2 -5.38 29.44 -14.63
C GLN A 2 -4.65 28.81 -13.44
N LYS A 3 -4.49 29.58 -12.36
CA LYS A 3 -4.07 29.07 -11.06
C LYS A 3 -5.16 28.12 -10.55
N ILE A 4 -4.87 26.83 -10.49
CA ILE A 4 -5.69 25.89 -9.73
C ILE A 4 -5.39 26.19 -8.26
N GLU A 5 -6.31 26.89 -7.62
CA GLU A 5 -6.29 27.13 -6.19
C GLU A 5 -6.55 25.80 -5.48
N GLU A 6 -5.51 25.21 -4.88
CA GLU A 6 -5.63 24.00 -4.08
C GLU A 6 -6.56 24.28 -2.88
N LYS A 7 -7.83 23.89 -2.99
CA LYS A 7 -8.73 23.78 -1.85
C LYS A 7 -8.08 22.83 -0.83
N LYS A 8 -7.51 23.38 0.25
CA LYS A 8 -7.14 22.61 1.43
C LYS A 8 -8.40 21.87 1.90
N MET A 9 -8.39 20.54 1.84
CA MET A 9 -9.53 19.73 2.30
C MET A 9 -9.68 19.91 3.82
N ALA A 10 -10.72 20.64 4.22
CA ALA A 10 -11.15 20.71 5.61
C ALA A 10 -11.72 19.35 6.01
N VAL A 11 -11.17 18.75 7.07
CA VAL A 11 -11.66 17.48 7.61
C VAL A 11 -12.71 17.79 8.67
N SER A 12 -13.94 17.32 8.47
CA SER A 12 -15.03 17.61 9.41
C SER A 12 -15.00 16.71 10.65
N LYS A 13 -15.66 17.14 11.74
CA LYS A 13 -15.82 16.30 12.94
C LYS A 13 -16.58 15.00 12.64
N LEU A 14 -17.56 15.05 11.74
CA LEU A 14 -18.34 13.89 11.31
C LEU A 14 -17.48 12.86 10.56
N ASP A 15 -16.56 13.34 9.72
CA ASP A 15 -15.60 12.50 9.00
C ASP A 15 -14.71 11.70 9.95
N LEU A 16 -14.19 12.35 10.99
CA LEU A 16 -13.35 11.72 12.00
C LEU A 16 -14.12 10.76 12.89
N ALA A 17 -15.40 11.02 13.15
CA ALA A 17 -16.27 10.11 13.89
C ALA A 17 -16.57 8.83 13.08
N LYS A 18 -16.72 8.96 11.75
CA LYS A 18 -17.01 7.82 10.86
C LYS A 18 -15.79 6.94 10.61
N TYR A 19 -14.60 7.53 10.58
CA TYR A 19 -13.32 6.84 10.38
C TYR A 19 -12.36 7.19 11.51
N PRO A 20 -12.57 6.64 12.72
CA PRO A 20 -11.74 6.94 13.87
C PRO A 20 -10.29 6.50 13.64
N LEU A 21 -9.34 7.15 14.30
CA LEU A 21 -7.95 6.71 14.27
C LEU A 21 -7.85 5.34 14.98
N PRO A 22 -7.35 4.28 14.32
CA PRO A 22 -7.11 3.00 14.99
C PRO A 22 -6.11 3.15 16.13
N ALA A 23 -6.36 2.47 17.27
CA ALA A 23 -5.55 2.59 18.48
C ALA A 23 -4.04 2.34 18.24
N PHE A 24 -3.69 1.41 17.35
CA PHE A 24 -2.29 1.11 17.03
C PHE A 24 -1.55 2.24 16.27
N LEU A 25 -2.28 3.26 15.80
CA LEU A 25 -1.75 4.45 15.14
C LEU A 25 -1.61 5.66 16.09
N GLU A 26 -2.09 5.54 17.32
CA GLU A 26 -1.89 6.58 18.33
C GLU A 26 -0.40 6.85 18.54
N GLY A 27 -0.04 8.14 18.58
CA GLY A 27 1.35 8.59 18.65
C GLY A 27 2.16 8.46 17.35
N ARG A 28 1.63 7.82 16.30
CA ARG A 28 2.32 7.66 14.99
C ARG A 28 1.80 8.63 13.92
N CYS A 29 0.50 8.89 13.93
CA CYS A 29 -0.10 9.91 13.09
C CYS A 29 -1.31 10.55 13.77
N THR A 30 -1.82 11.65 13.20
CA THR A 30 -3.01 12.33 13.73
C THR A 30 -4.27 11.85 12.99
N PRO A 31 -5.46 11.95 13.60
CA PRO A 31 -6.72 11.61 12.92
C PRO A 31 -6.90 12.35 11.58
N SER A 32 -6.45 13.61 11.50
CA SER A 32 -6.53 14.39 10.26
C SER A 32 -5.62 13.84 9.16
N PHE A 33 -4.37 13.45 9.48
CA PHE A 33 -3.46 12.86 8.49
C PHE A 33 -3.96 11.49 8.02
N TYR A 34 -4.45 10.67 8.96
CA TYR A 34 -5.05 9.38 8.63
C TYR A 34 -6.25 9.55 7.67
N TYR A 35 -7.18 10.45 7.98
CA TYR A 35 -8.34 10.70 7.12
C TYR A 35 -7.93 11.22 5.73
N LYS A 36 -6.96 12.12 5.65
CA LYS A 36 -6.44 12.63 4.37
C LYS A 36 -5.84 11.50 3.53
N TRP A 37 -5.01 10.65 4.12
CA TRP A 37 -4.46 9.46 3.47
C TRP A 37 -5.58 8.53 2.99
N LEU A 38 -6.57 8.25 3.85
CA LEU A 38 -7.72 7.40 3.52
C LEU A 38 -8.52 7.96 2.33
N HIS A 39 -8.80 9.26 2.35
CA HIS A 39 -9.49 9.94 1.26
C HIS A 39 -8.70 9.85 -0.06
N GLN A 40 -7.41 10.15 -0.03
CA GLN A 40 -6.55 10.11 -1.21
C GLN A 40 -6.47 8.69 -1.79
N LYS A 41 -6.23 7.67 -0.96
CA LYS A 41 -6.18 6.27 -1.39
C LYS A 41 -7.51 5.81 -1.99
N ALA A 42 -8.63 6.13 -1.35
CA ALA A 42 -9.96 5.82 -1.87
C ALA A 42 -10.23 6.48 -3.23
N ASP A 43 -9.87 7.76 -3.38
CA ASP A 43 -10.06 8.50 -4.63
C ASP A 43 -9.19 7.95 -5.77
N SER A 44 -7.90 7.72 -5.50
CA SER A 44 -6.97 7.17 -6.49
C SER A 44 -7.35 5.77 -6.95
N LEU A 45 -7.73 4.88 -6.03
CA LEU A 45 -8.14 3.52 -6.36
C LEU A 45 -9.45 3.51 -7.14
N LEU A 46 -10.48 4.23 -6.69
CA LEU A 46 -11.75 4.33 -7.41
C LEU A 46 -11.55 4.81 -8.85
N LYS A 47 -10.75 5.86 -9.06
CA LYS A 47 -10.42 6.38 -10.40
C LYS A 47 -9.71 5.32 -11.25
N ARG A 48 -8.72 4.63 -10.67
CA ARG A 48 -7.94 3.58 -11.36
C ARG A 48 -8.82 2.40 -11.75
N ASP A 49 -9.67 1.93 -10.86
CA ASP A 49 -10.47 0.73 -11.07
C ASP A 49 -11.66 0.99 -12.00
N LYS A 50 -12.24 2.21 -11.96
CA LYS A 50 -13.17 2.70 -13.00
C LYS A 50 -12.49 2.79 -14.38
N LYS A 51 -11.27 3.34 -14.45
CA LYS A 51 -10.49 3.39 -15.71
C LYS A 51 -10.23 1.99 -16.27
N ARG A 52 -10.03 1.01 -15.40
CA ARG A 52 -9.86 -0.42 -15.75
C ARG A 52 -11.19 -1.16 -15.97
N ARG A 53 -12.33 -0.47 -15.90
CA ARG A 53 -13.69 -1.01 -16.10
C ARG A 53 -13.99 -2.23 -15.22
N LYS A 54 -13.50 -2.23 -13.98
CA LYS A 54 -13.79 -3.30 -13.01
C LYS A 54 -15.29 -3.31 -12.67
N PRO A 55 -16.00 -4.46 -12.75
CA PRO A 55 -17.45 -4.50 -12.54
C PRO A 55 -17.91 -3.89 -11.21
N TYR A 56 -17.24 -4.22 -10.10
CA TYR A 56 -17.55 -3.65 -8.78
C TYR A 56 -17.32 -2.13 -8.71
N ALA A 57 -16.43 -1.57 -9.54
CA ALA A 57 -16.06 -0.16 -9.46
C ALA A 57 -17.01 0.77 -10.23
N LEU A 58 -17.76 0.25 -11.21
CA LEU A 58 -18.61 1.09 -12.09
C LEU A 58 -19.69 1.82 -11.29
N ASN A 59 -20.31 1.13 -10.34
CA ASN A 59 -21.39 1.67 -9.49
C ASN A 59 -20.92 2.04 -8.07
N ALA A 60 -19.65 1.79 -7.74
CA ALA A 60 -19.13 2.08 -6.40
C ALA A 60 -18.99 3.59 -6.14
N ALA A 61 -19.26 3.95 -4.89
CA ALA A 61 -19.02 5.28 -4.36
C ALA A 61 -17.67 5.35 -3.64
N LYS A 62 -17.08 6.56 -3.56
CA LYS A 62 -15.83 6.80 -2.81
C LYS A 62 -15.96 6.43 -1.32
N SER A 63 -17.14 6.64 -0.74
CA SER A 63 -17.46 6.26 0.64
C SER A 63 -17.30 4.76 0.89
N GLU A 64 -17.61 3.93 -0.11
CA GLU A 64 -17.46 2.47 -0.04
C GLU A 64 -15.98 2.08 -0.03
N TYR A 65 -15.16 2.70 -0.89
CA TYR A 65 -13.70 2.51 -0.86
C TYR A 65 -13.11 2.94 0.47
N LYS A 66 -13.51 4.11 1.03
CA LYS A 66 -13.04 4.53 2.35
C LYS A 66 -13.41 3.52 3.43
N ALA A 67 -14.64 2.99 3.41
CA ALA A 67 -15.07 1.98 4.37
C ALA A 67 -14.24 0.70 4.29
N ARG A 68 -14.04 0.15 3.08
CA ARG A 68 -13.26 -1.08 2.88
C ARG A 68 -11.77 -0.89 3.18
N ILE A 69 -11.20 0.27 2.88
CA ILE A 69 -9.81 0.57 3.24
C ILE A 69 -9.69 0.70 4.75
N HIS A 70 -10.61 1.42 5.42
CA HIS A 70 -10.59 1.55 6.87
C HIS A 70 -10.71 0.19 7.57
N GLU A 71 -11.62 -0.67 7.11
CA GLU A 71 -11.77 -2.05 7.56
C GLU A 71 -10.47 -2.85 7.39
N ALA A 72 -9.81 -2.73 6.24
CA ALA A 72 -8.51 -3.35 6.01
C ALA A 72 -7.44 -2.84 6.98
N VAL A 73 -7.38 -1.53 7.24
CA VAL A 73 -6.46 -0.96 8.25
C VAL A 73 -6.73 -1.56 9.63
N THR A 74 -8.00 -1.61 10.05
CA THR A 74 -8.36 -2.12 11.38
C THR A 74 -8.09 -3.61 11.55
N SER A 75 -8.21 -4.40 10.47
CA SER A 75 -7.99 -5.86 10.51
C SER A 75 -6.53 -6.27 10.33
N SER A 76 -5.75 -5.54 9.52
CA SER A 76 -4.33 -5.84 9.23
C SER A 76 -3.40 -5.47 10.40
N GLY A 77 -3.80 -4.47 11.21
CA GLY A 77 -2.95 -3.92 12.25
C GLY A 77 -1.73 -3.17 11.67
N ARG A 78 -0.56 -3.34 12.31
CA ARG A 78 0.66 -2.60 11.99
C ARG A 78 1.70 -3.37 11.16
N ILE A 79 1.41 -4.61 10.76
CA ILE A 79 2.39 -5.53 10.21
C ILE A 79 2.13 -5.72 8.72
N ASP A 80 3.20 -5.75 7.92
CA ASP A 80 3.14 -6.18 6.53
C ASP A 80 2.84 -7.70 6.47
N PRO A 81 1.74 -8.13 5.82
CA PRO A 81 1.33 -9.53 5.84
C PRO A 81 2.26 -10.47 5.05
N TYR A 82 3.14 -9.93 4.20
CA TYR A 82 4.07 -10.71 3.38
C TYR A 82 5.45 -10.85 4.01
N THR A 83 5.92 -9.83 4.73
CA THR A 83 7.28 -9.80 5.30
C THR A 83 7.34 -9.90 6.81
N GLY A 84 6.25 -9.54 7.51
CA GLY A 84 6.24 -9.43 8.97
C GLY A 84 6.83 -8.12 9.50
N ASP A 85 7.25 -7.20 8.63
CA ASP A 85 7.81 -5.91 9.04
C ASP A 85 6.75 -4.97 9.60
N VAL A 86 7.14 -4.07 10.51
CA VAL A 86 6.24 -3.03 11.02
C VAL A 86 6.13 -1.91 9.99
N LEU A 87 4.90 -1.60 9.57
CA LEU A 87 4.61 -0.51 8.65
C LEU A 87 4.89 0.86 9.28
N ALA A 88 5.55 1.72 8.52
CA ALA A 88 5.97 3.06 8.94
C ALA A 88 4.86 4.09 8.67
N TRP A 89 3.81 4.08 9.51
CA TRP A 89 2.62 4.91 9.36
C TRP A 89 2.87 6.43 9.44
N GLU A 90 3.96 6.86 10.05
CA GLU A 90 4.44 8.24 10.04
C GLU A 90 4.76 8.75 8.62
N LEU A 91 5.07 7.84 7.68
CA LEU A 91 5.43 8.19 6.31
C LEU A 91 4.25 8.70 5.48
N ILE A 92 3.00 8.43 5.89
CA ILE A 92 1.81 8.92 5.17
C ILE A 92 1.74 10.45 5.12
N ARG A 93 2.44 11.14 6.04
CA ARG A 93 2.50 12.60 6.09
C ARG A 93 3.53 13.20 5.13
N VAL A 94 4.60 12.46 4.84
CA VAL A 94 5.79 12.98 4.16
C VAL A 94 5.97 12.45 2.74
N TRP A 95 5.18 11.45 2.34
CA TRP A 95 5.18 10.98 0.96
C TRP A 95 4.62 12.04 0.02
N ASP A 96 5.49 12.56 -0.86
CA ASP A 96 5.15 13.54 -1.88
C ASP A 96 5.70 13.08 -3.24
N THR A 97 4.84 13.14 -4.25
CA THR A 97 5.18 12.77 -5.64
C THR A 97 4.95 13.93 -6.60
N SER A 98 4.76 15.14 -6.08
CA SER A 98 4.53 16.36 -6.88
C SER A 98 5.82 16.97 -7.45
N HIS A 99 6.97 16.55 -6.92
CA HIS A 99 8.30 17.03 -7.32
C HIS A 99 9.10 15.96 -8.06
N ASP A 100 10.16 16.39 -8.77
CA ASP A 100 11.13 15.47 -9.37
C ASP A 100 11.76 14.59 -8.28
N GLN A 101 11.69 13.29 -8.47
CA GLN A 101 12.14 12.32 -7.47
C GLN A 101 13.60 11.96 -7.73
N PRO A 102 14.54 12.28 -6.81
CA PRO A 102 15.93 11.87 -6.98
C PRO A 102 16.06 10.34 -6.98
N GLU A 103 17.16 9.84 -7.54
CA GLU A 103 17.41 8.40 -7.58
C GLU A 103 17.31 7.77 -6.18
N GLY A 104 16.53 6.70 -6.06
CA GLY A 104 16.31 6.02 -4.79
C GLY A 104 15.36 6.71 -3.82
N TYR A 105 14.68 7.80 -4.18
CA TYR A 105 13.64 8.44 -3.34
C TYR A 105 12.64 7.42 -2.79
N LYS A 106 12.08 6.58 -3.67
CA LYS A 106 11.09 5.55 -3.32
C LYS A 106 11.62 4.51 -2.31
N ARG A 107 12.94 4.28 -2.22
CA ARG A 107 13.54 3.33 -1.26
C ARG A 107 13.34 3.79 0.18
N LYS A 108 13.33 5.10 0.43
CA LYS A 108 13.07 5.67 1.78
C LYS A 108 11.65 5.38 2.27
N PHE A 109 10.76 5.01 1.37
CA PHE A 109 9.36 4.73 1.64
C PHE A 109 9.03 3.25 1.47
N ALA A 110 10.03 2.37 1.54
CA ALA A 110 9.83 0.94 1.41
C ALA A 110 8.67 0.42 2.29
N LEU A 111 8.65 0.84 3.56
CA LEU A 111 7.65 0.46 4.57
C LEU A 111 6.45 1.42 4.66
N LEU A 112 6.26 2.34 3.71
CA LEU A 112 5.08 3.21 3.66
C LEU A 112 3.82 2.33 3.51
N PRO A 113 2.84 2.41 4.43
CA PRO A 113 1.59 1.67 4.28
C PRO A 113 0.84 2.10 3.02
N THR A 114 0.44 1.10 2.24
CA THR A 114 -0.37 1.26 1.04
C THR A 114 -1.50 0.22 1.02
N VAL A 115 -2.42 0.42 0.09
CA VAL A 115 -3.61 -0.43 -0.08
C VAL A 115 -3.38 -1.31 -1.31
N ASP A 116 -3.46 -2.63 -1.14
CA ASP A 116 -3.46 -3.59 -2.24
C ASP A 116 -4.83 -4.28 -2.37
N HIS A 117 -5.14 -4.73 -3.58
CA HIS A 117 -6.27 -5.62 -3.84
C HIS A 117 -5.86 -7.06 -3.54
N ILE A 118 -6.61 -7.73 -2.67
CA ILE A 118 -6.37 -9.15 -2.37
C ILE A 118 -6.67 -10.00 -3.60
N THR A 119 -7.78 -9.68 -4.29
CA THR A 119 -8.21 -10.35 -5.52
C THR A 119 -8.71 -9.34 -6.55
N PRO A 120 -8.66 -9.66 -7.85
CA PRO A 120 -8.96 -8.70 -8.92
C PRO A 120 -10.45 -8.38 -9.07
N ASP A 121 -11.36 -9.16 -8.48
CA ASP A 121 -12.77 -9.20 -8.85
C ASP A 121 -13.74 -8.72 -7.76
N VAL A 122 -13.25 -8.47 -6.54
CA VAL A 122 -14.06 -7.91 -5.45
C VAL A 122 -13.41 -6.68 -4.86
N LEU A 123 -14.23 -5.80 -4.26
CA LEU A 123 -13.77 -4.63 -3.54
C LEU A 123 -13.25 -5.01 -2.14
N LYS A 124 -12.15 -5.77 -2.10
CA LYS A 124 -11.52 -6.23 -0.86
C LYS A 124 -10.04 -5.85 -0.85
N PHE A 125 -9.61 -5.25 0.25
CA PHE A 125 -8.28 -4.71 0.39
C PHE A 125 -7.52 -5.35 1.54
N GLU A 126 -6.19 -5.28 1.43
CA GLU A 126 -5.25 -5.49 2.51
C GLU A 126 -4.30 -4.29 2.60
N ILE A 127 -3.67 -4.10 3.75
CA ILE A 127 -2.63 -3.10 3.93
C ILE A 127 -1.27 -3.79 3.91
N CYS A 128 -0.40 -3.36 3.02
CA CYS A 128 0.97 -3.83 2.92
C CYS A 128 1.93 -2.66 2.69
N SER A 129 3.22 -2.94 2.71
CA SER A 129 4.27 -1.97 2.43
C SER A 129 4.27 -1.59 0.94
N TRP A 130 4.63 -0.34 0.67
CA TRP A 130 4.78 0.16 -0.70
C TRP A 130 5.72 -0.73 -1.53
N GLN A 131 6.84 -1.17 -0.94
CA GLN A 131 7.80 -2.03 -1.63
C GLN A 131 7.20 -3.37 -2.06
N VAL A 132 6.45 -4.02 -1.17
CA VAL A 132 5.78 -5.29 -1.48
C VAL A 132 4.74 -5.09 -2.57
N ASN A 133 3.87 -4.08 -2.44
CA ASN A 133 2.85 -3.80 -3.43
C ASN A 133 3.42 -3.51 -4.83
N ASP A 134 4.50 -2.72 -4.90
CA ASP A 134 5.19 -2.40 -6.16
C ASP A 134 5.86 -3.65 -6.77
N SER A 135 6.44 -4.52 -5.92
CA SER A 135 7.07 -5.78 -6.35
C SER A 135 6.06 -6.84 -6.79
N LYS A 136 4.88 -6.88 -6.16
CA LYS A 136 3.81 -7.84 -6.46
C LYS A 136 3.21 -7.62 -7.84
N ALA A 137 3.23 -6.38 -8.35
CA ALA A 137 2.89 -6.03 -9.74
C ALA A 137 1.55 -6.61 -10.27
N GLY A 138 0.58 -6.84 -9.39
CA GLY A 138 -0.74 -7.40 -9.74
C GLY A 138 -0.85 -8.92 -9.68
N LEU A 139 0.20 -9.65 -9.30
CA LEU A 139 0.12 -11.06 -8.94
C LEU A 139 -0.87 -11.26 -7.77
N LEU A 140 -1.50 -12.43 -7.71
CA LEU A 140 -2.21 -12.88 -6.51
C LEU A 140 -1.21 -13.15 -5.37
N PRO A 141 -1.66 -13.14 -4.11
CA PRO A 141 -0.78 -13.41 -2.97
C PRO A 141 -0.02 -14.74 -3.09
N SER A 142 -0.70 -15.82 -3.53
CA SER A 142 -0.09 -17.14 -3.76
C SER A 142 0.96 -17.11 -4.87
N GLU A 143 0.66 -16.44 -5.99
CA GLU A 143 1.57 -16.31 -7.13
C GLU A 143 2.84 -15.54 -6.76
N PHE A 144 2.71 -14.47 -5.97
CA PHE A 144 3.85 -13.70 -5.47
C PHE A 144 4.73 -14.54 -4.54
N ILE A 145 4.13 -15.28 -3.60
CA ILE A 145 4.87 -16.19 -2.71
C ILE A 145 5.61 -17.27 -3.52
N ASP A 146 4.98 -17.84 -4.54
CA ASP A 146 5.59 -18.85 -5.40
C ASP A 146 6.75 -18.27 -6.22
N LEU A 147 6.63 -17.03 -6.69
CA LEU A 147 7.74 -16.32 -7.33
C LEU A 147 8.91 -16.14 -6.36
N CYS A 148 8.66 -15.69 -5.13
CA CYS A 148 9.69 -15.54 -4.09
C CYS A 148 10.39 -16.89 -3.81
N ARG A 149 9.65 -17.99 -3.71
CA ARG A 149 10.22 -19.34 -3.55
C ARG A 149 11.13 -19.73 -4.72
N LYS A 150 10.71 -19.48 -5.97
CA LYS A 150 11.54 -19.74 -7.15
C LYS A 150 12.86 -18.96 -7.10
N VAL A 151 12.82 -17.69 -6.72
CA VAL A 151 14.01 -16.83 -6.56
C VAL A 151 14.96 -17.41 -5.51
N ILE A 152 14.46 -17.72 -4.31
CA ILE A 152 15.26 -18.26 -3.20
C ILE A 152 15.89 -19.61 -3.60
N ASN A 153 15.10 -20.49 -4.23
CA ASN A 153 15.56 -21.81 -4.67
C ASN A 153 16.70 -21.70 -5.67
N TYR A 154 16.58 -20.84 -6.68
CA TYR A 154 17.62 -20.63 -7.68
C TYR A 154 18.89 -20.03 -7.07
N ARG A 155 18.77 -19.01 -6.21
CA ARG A 155 19.92 -18.40 -5.52
C ARG A 155 20.63 -19.39 -4.61
N THR A 156 19.89 -20.28 -3.95
CA THR A 156 20.46 -21.36 -3.13
C THR A 156 21.23 -22.37 -3.97
N LYS A 157 20.67 -22.81 -5.11
CA LYS A 157 21.36 -23.69 -6.06
C LYS A 157 22.66 -23.08 -6.58
N LEU A 158 22.66 -21.79 -6.93
CA LEU A 158 23.87 -21.07 -7.37
C LEU A 158 24.95 -21.01 -6.28
N LYS A 159 24.56 -20.72 -5.03
CA LYS A 159 25.50 -20.73 -3.89
C LYS A 159 26.15 -22.09 -3.70
N LYS A 160 25.38 -23.19 -3.81
CA LYS A 160 25.91 -24.56 -3.73
C LYS A 160 26.90 -24.85 -4.86
N LYS A 161 26.55 -24.57 -6.13
CA LYS A 161 27.44 -24.78 -7.28
C LYS A 161 28.78 -24.04 -7.13
N ARG A 162 28.73 -22.78 -6.68
CA ARG A 162 29.95 -21.98 -6.43
C ARG A 162 30.81 -22.52 -5.29
N LYS A 163 30.22 -23.11 -4.25
CA LYS A 163 30.98 -23.76 -3.18
C LYS A 163 31.68 -25.02 -3.70
N LEU A 164 30.98 -25.88 -4.44
CA LEU A 164 31.58 -27.10 -5.01
C LEU A 164 32.77 -26.77 -5.92
N GLN A 165 32.63 -25.76 -6.79
CA GLN A 165 33.71 -25.33 -7.68
C GLN A 165 34.95 -24.76 -6.94
N LYS A 166 34.77 -24.20 -5.73
CA LYS A 166 35.87 -23.69 -4.91
C LYS A 166 36.53 -24.77 -4.04
N SER A 167 35.88 -25.91 -3.83
CA SER A 167 36.41 -27.04 -3.05
C SER A 167 37.10 -28.10 -3.92
N SER A 168 37.10 -27.92 -5.25
CA SER A 168 37.77 -28.78 -6.23
C SER A 168 39.04 -28.14 -6.81
N ILE A 169 39.53 -27.06 -6.19
CA ILE A 169 40.80 -26.37 -6.44
C ILE A 169 41.56 -26.39 -5.12
#